data_AF-A0A9E1ZNC0-F1
#
_entry.id   AF-A0A9E1ZNC0-F1
#
_cell.length_a   1.000
_cell.length_b   1.000
_cell.length_c   1.000
_cell.angle_alpha   90.00
_cell.angle_beta   90.00
_cell.angle_gamma   90.00
#
_symmetry.space_group_name_H-M   'P 1'
#
loop_
_entity.id
_entity.type
_entity.pdbx_description
1 polymer ?
#
loop_
_entity_poly.entity_id
_entity_poly.type
_entity_poly.pdbx_seq_one_letter_code
_entity_poly.pdbx_strand_id
1 'polypeptide(L)'
;MMKKLNLYIALLIQFFLLTIFFYIDAINIIEPIWKKVLNFGLNPLVLLFYALAPIALWWTHRTIYQFTKNDFWYAGIIHTLLAQIAYLGASYIVTQQPLSSRNWLSILLGIVGIAISA
;
A
#
# COMPACT_ATOMS: atom_id res chain seq x y z
N MET A 1 -13.46 -8.47 -24.13
CA MET A 1 -14.04 -7.88 -22.90
C MET A 1 -13.49 -8.52 -21.62
N MET A 2 -13.36 -9.86 -21.55
CA MET A 2 -12.87 -10.60 -20.35
C MET A 2 -11.49 -10.15 -19.81
N LYS A 3 -10.53 -9.75 -20.66
CA LYS A 3 -9.19 -9.31 -20.20
C LYS A 3 -9.22 -8.05 -19.32
N LYS A 4 -10.13 -7.10 -19.59
CA LYS A 4 -10.26 -5.87 -18.79
C LYS A 4 -10.90 -6.15 -17.43
N LEU A 5 -11.93 -7.00 -17.41
CA LEU A 5 -12.59 -7.44 -16.17
C LEU A 5 -11.59 -8.11 -15.22
N ASN A 6 -10.73 -8.99 -15.74
CA ASN A 6 -9.72 -9.68 -14.93
C ASN A 6 -8.69 -8.70 -14.32
N LEU A 7 -8.30 -7.65 -15.05
CA LEU A 7 -7.43 -6.60 -14.51
C LEU A 7 -8.12 -5.83 -13.38
N TYR A 8 -9.39 -5.44 -13.54
CA TYR A 8 -10.11 -4.73 -12.48
C TYR A 8 -10.29 -5.59 -11.23
N ILE A 9 -10.62 -6.87 -11.40
CA ILE A 9 -10.71 -7.83 -10.28
C ILE A 9 -9.36 -7.97 -9.59
N ALA A 10 -8.27 -8.11 -10.34
CA ALA A 10 -6.93 -8.19 -9.78
C ALA A 10 -6.58 -6.92 -8.99
N LEU A 11 -6.81 -5.73 -9.56
CA LEU A 11 -6.57 -4.46 -8.88
C LEU A 11 -7.40 -4.33 -7.60
N LEU A 12 -8.66 -4.76 -7.62
CA LEU A 12 -9.54 -4.75 -6.44
C LEU A 12 -9.00 -5.67 -5.34
N ILE A 13 -8.60 -6.90 -5.68
CA ILE A 13 -7.99 -7.84 -4.72
C ILE A 13 -6.72 -7.24 -4.13
N GLN A 14 -5.84 -6.69 -4.97
CA GLN A 14 -4.61 -6.05 -4.50
C GLN A 14 -4.89 -4.84 -3.61
N PHE A 15 -5.89 -4.04 -3.94
CA PHE A 15 -6.33 -2.92 -3.10
C PHE A 15 -6.76 -3.38 -1.71
N PHE A 16 -7.59 -4.43 -1.61
CA PHE A 16 -8.01 -4.96 -0.32
C PHE A 16 -6.83 -5.53 0.50
N LEU A 17 -5.93 -6.28 -0.14
CA LEU A 17 -4.74 -6.81 0.53
C LEU A 17 -3.85 -5.69 1.08
N LEU A 18 -3.58 -4.66 0.27
CA LEU A 18 -2.82 -3.49 0.70
C LEU A 18 -3.54 -2.71 1.80
N THR A 19 -4.86 -2.57 1.72
CA THR A 19 -5.64 -1.86 2.74
C THR A 19 -5.58 -2.59 4.08
N ILE A 20 -5.73 -3.92 4.10
CA ILE A 20 -5.57 -4.73 5.32
C ILE A 20 -4.15 -4.58 5.88
N PHE A 21 -3.14 -4.66 5.00
CA PHE A 21 -1.75 -4.48 5.38
C PHE A 21 -1.52 -3.12 6.04
N PHE A 22 -1.91 -2.01 5.39
CA PHE A 22 -1.73 -0.68 5.94
C PHE A 22 -2.63 -0.39 7.15
N TYR A 23 -3.76 -1.09 7.29
CA TYR A 23 -4.62 -0.98 8.46
C TYR A 23 -3.95 -1.54 9.71
N ILE A 24 -3.34 -2.73 9.57
CA ILE A 24 -2.53 -3.33 10.64
C ILE A 24 -1.36 -2.40 10.99
N ASP A 25 -0.64 -1.91 9.97
CA ASP A 25 0.47 -0.96 10.17
C ASP A 25 0.04 0.32 10.90
N ALA A 26 -1.08 0.93 10.49
CA ALA A 26 -1.60 2.14 11.11
C ALA A 26 -1.98 1.92 12.59
N ILE A 27 -2.64 0.81 12.94
CA ILE A 27 -2.94 0.46 14.34
C ILE A 27 -1.64 0.40 15.16
N ASN A 28 -0.61 -0.22 14.60
CA ASN A 28 0.67 -0.41 15.28
C ASN A 28 1.40 0.91 15.54
N ILE A 29 1.19 1.91 14.68
CA ILE A 29 1.84 3.23 14.76
C ILE A 29 1.10 4.20 15.70
N ILE A 30 -0.23 4.12 15.78
CA ILE A 30 -1.08 5.10 16.49
C ILE A 30 -1.06 4.94 18.02
N GLU A 31 -0.66 3.78 18.54
CA GLU A 31 -0.43 3.58 19.97
C GLU A 31 1.07 3.49 20.34
N PRO A 32 1.87 4.57 20.24
CA PRO A 32 3.29 4.53 20.60
C PRO A 32 3.45 4.64 22.12
N ILE A 33 2.91 3.67 22.86
CA ILE A 33 3.35 3.45 24.24
C ILE A 33 4.70 2.76 24.12
N TRP A 34 5.80 3.37 24.55
CA TRP A 34 7.16 2.78 24.48
C TRP A 34 7.24 1.34 25.05
N LYS A 35 6.37 1.01 26.01
CA LYS A 35 6.16 -0.34 26.56
C LYS A 35 5.57 -1.33 25.54
N LYS A 36 4.64 -0.87 24.68
CA LYS A 36 4.14 -1.64 23.54
C LYS A 36 5.18 -1.73 22.43
N VAL A 37 5.98 -0.71 22.15
CA VAL A 37 7.05 -0.75 21.13
C VAL A 37 8.09 -1.86 21.40
N LEU A 38 8.53 -1.99 22.65
CA LEU A 38 9.41 -3.10 23.07
C LEU A 38 8.73 -4.47 22.94
N ASN A 39 7.45 -4.58 23.29
CA ASN A 39 6.67 -5.81 23.09
C ASN A 39 6.33 -6.06 21.59
N PHE A 40 6.30 -5.01 20.76
CA PHE A 40 6.05 -5.04 19.32
C PHE A 40 7.24 -5.64 18.58
N GLY A 41 8.45 -5.17 18.91
CA GLY A 41 9.70 -5.74 18.41
C GLY A 41 9.97 -7.16 18.92
N LEU A 42 9.20 -7.66 19.88
CA LEU A 42 9.29 -9.01 20.44
C LEU A 42 8.09 -9.90 20.09
N ASN A 43 7.04 -9.37 19.44
CA ASN A 43 5.89 -10.16 19.03
C ASN A 43 6.20 -10.86 17.70
N PRO A 44 6.33 -12.20 17.66
CA PRO A 44 6.75 -12.92 16.46
C PRO A 44 5.80 -12.72 15.28
N LEU A 45 4.50 -12.51 15.53
CA LEU A 45 3.51 -12.30 14.48
C LEU A 45 3.65 -10.93 13.82
N VAL A 46 3.99 -9.91 14.60
CA VAL A 46 4.26 -8.56 14.08
C VAL A 46 5.55 -8.54 13.29
N LEU A 47 6.61 -9.18 13.81
CA LEU A 47 7.88 -9.32 13.10
C LEU A 47 7.70 -10.07 11.78
N LEU A 48 6.93 -11.17 11.80
CA LEU A 48 6.60 -11.94 10.60
C LEU A 48 5.79 -11.09 9.62
N PHE A 49 4.82 -10.31 10.09
CA PHE A 49 4.05 -9.38 9.26
C PHE A 49 4.97 -8.40 8.52
N TYR A 50 5.88 -7.72 9.22
CA TYR A 50 6.82 -6.78 8.57
C TYR A 50 7.86 -7.49 7.70
N ALA A 51 8.31 -8.70 8.06
CA ALA A 51 9.22 -9.49 7.24
C ALA A 51 8.58 -9.94 5.91
N LEU A 52 7.27 -10.19 5.92
CA LEU A 52 6.49 -10.58 4.73
C LEU A 52 5.92 -9.38 3.96
N ALA A 53 5.95 -8.16 4.53
CA ALA A 53 5.47 -6.94 3.89
C ALA A 53 6.05 -6.71 2.48
N PRO A 54 7.36 -6.89 2.24
CA PRO A 54 7.94 -6.69 0.91
C PRO A 54 7.37 -7.68 -0.13
N ILE A 55 6.96 -8.88 0.30
CA ILE A 55 6.38 -9.89 -0.59
C ILE A 55 5.00 -9.45 -1.06
N ALA A 56 4.17 -8.88 -0.17
CA ALA A 56 2.87 -8.36 -0.53
C ALA A 56 2.99 -7.22 -1.55
N LEU A 57 3.87 -6.24 -1.29
CA LEU A 57 4.13 -5.13 -2.20
C LEU A 57 4.66 -5.60 -3.56
N TRP A 58 5.66 -6.50 -3.54
CA TRP A 58 6.22 -7.07 -4.76
C TRP A 58 5.19 -7.85 -5.57
N TRP A 59 4.35 -8.66 -4.91
CA TRP A 59 3.30 -9.44 -5.57
C TRP A 59 2.26 -8.53 -6.24
N THR A 60 1.87 -7.44 -5.57
CA THR A 60 0.98 -6.44 -6.15
C THR A 60 1.59 -5.81 -7.39
N HIS A 61 2.84 -5.34 -7.31
CA HIS A 61 3.53 -4.75 -8.45
C HIS A 61 3.66 -5.75 -9.61
N ARG A 62 4.08 -6.99 -9.33
CA ARG A 62 4.21 -8.06 -10.33
C ARG A 62 2.88 -8.36 -11.03
N THR A 63 1.78 -8.40 -10.27
CA THR A 63 0.45 -8.63 -10.83
C THR A 63 0.08 -7.50 -11.80
N ILE A 64 0.25 -6.25 -11.38
CA ILE A 64 -0.02 -5.07 -12.22
C ILE A 64 0.87 -5.07 -13.47
N TYR A 65 2.15 -5.43 -13.32
CA TYR A 65 3.12 -5.55 -14.41
C TYR A 65 2.66 -6.53 -15.49
N GLN A 66 2.13 -7.69 -15.09
CA GLN A 66 1.59 -8.67 -16.05
C GLN A 66 0.37 -8.14 -16.81
N PHE A 67 -0.50 -7.37 -16.16
CA PHE A 67 -1.69 -6.81 -16.81
C PHE A 67 -1.42 -5.55 -17.63
N THR A 68 -0.31 -4.86 -17.37
CA THR A 68 0.14 -3.66 -18.10
C THR A 68 1.04 -4.00 -19.29
N LYS A 69 1.01 -5.25 -19.77
CA LYS A 69 1.82 -5.76 -20.89
C LYS A 69 3.34 -5.63 -20.65
N ASN A 70 3.78 -5.79 -19.41
CA ASN A 70 5.20 -5.73 -19.03
C ASN A 70 5.83 -4.33 -19.16
N ASP A 71 5.03 -3.27 -19.13
CA ASP A 71 5.53 -1.91 -18.98
C ASP A 71 5.83 -1.63 -17.51
N PHE A 72 7.12 -1.57 -17.18
CA PHE A 72 7.59 -1.40 -15.81
C PHE A 72 7.13 -0.07 -15.19
N TRP A 73 7.22 1.02 -15.97
CA TRP A 73 6.91 2.36 -15.49
C TRP A 73 5.43 2.56 -15.31
N TYR A 74 4.63 2.13 -16.29
CA TYR A 74 3.17 2.21 -16.17
C TYR A 74 2.65 1.33 -15.02
N ALA A 75 3.23 0.14 -14.82
CA ALA A 75 2.93 -0.69 -13.66
C ALA A 75 3.32 -0.03 -12.33
N GLY A 76 4.48 0.64 -12.29
CA GLY A 76 4.95 1.40 -11.14
C GLY A 76 3.99 2.52 -10.73
N ILE A 77 3.52 3.31 -11.71
CA ILE A 77 2.56 4.40 -11.47
C ILE A 77 1.26 3.84 -10.87
N ILE A 78 0.68 2.80 -11.48
CA ILE A 78 -0.56 2.20 -10.99
C ILE A 78 -0.37 1.57 -9.60
N HIS A 79 0.75 0.87 -9.38
CA HIS A 79 1.07 0.26 -8.10
C HIS A 79 1.16 1.32 -6.99
N THR A 80 1.89 2.40 -7.22
CA THR A 80 2.07 3.45 -6.22
C THR A 80 0.78 4.22 -5.96
N LEU A 81 -0.03 4.48 -6.98
CA LEU A 81 -1.37 5.04 -6.80
C LEU A 81 -2.22 4.14 -5.90
N LEU A 82 -2.26 2.84 -6.20
CA LEU A 82 -3.05 1.86 -5.46
C LEU A 82 -2.59 1.78 -3.99
N ALA A 83 -1.29 1.70 -3.76
CA ALA A 83 -0.70 1.62 -2.44
C ALA A 83 -0.95 2.89 -1.62
N GLN A 84 -0.81 4.07 -2.21
CA GLN A 84 -1.05 5.33 -1.50
C GLN A 84 -2.53 5.53 -1.15
N ILE A 85 -3.46 5.21 -2.05
CA ILE A 85 -4.89 5.28 -1.74
C ILE A 85 -5.23 4.30 -0.62
N ALA A 86 -4.73 3.06 -0.69
CA ALA A 86 -4.93 2.05 0.35
C ALA A 86 -4.36 2.50 1.71
N TYR A 87 -3.15 3.06 1.72
CA TYR A 87 -2.50 3.57 2.94
C TYR A 87 -3.29 4.71 3.58
N LEU A 88 -3.72 5.70 2.79
CA LEU A 88 -4.48 6.84 3.30
C LEU A 88 -5.87 6.42 3.76
N GLY A 89 -6.54 5.53 3.04
CA GLY A 89 -7.83 4.96 3.44
C GLY A 89 -7.71 4.19 4.75
N ALA A 90 -6.73 3.30 4.87
CA ALA A 90 -6.46 2.56 6.09
C ALA A 90 -6.13 3.49 7.27
N SER A 91 -5.24 4.46 7.06
CA SER A 91 -4.87 5.45 8.07
C SER A 91 -6.08 6.28 8.52
N TYR A 92 -6.94 6.70 7.59
CA TYR A 92 -8.18 7.41 7.91
C TYR A 92 -9.12 6.54 8.77
N ILE A 93 -9.32 5.28 8.40
CA ILE A 93 -10.19 4.35 9.15
C ILE A 93 -9.70 4.19 10.60
N VAL A 94 -8.39 4.08 10.81
CA VAL A 94 -7.82 3.88 12.16
C VAL A 94 -7.79 5.18 12.97
N THR A 95 -7.33 6.28 12.37
CA THR A 95 -7.18 7.56 13.09
C THR A 95 -8.46 8.35 13.25
N GLN A 96 -9.46 8.12 12.38
CA GLN A 96 -10.64 8.98 12.18
C GLN A 96 -10.27 10.45 11.88
N GLN A 97 -9.03 10.71 11.42
CA GLN A 97 -8.56 12.06 11.10
C GLN A 97 -8.71 12.35 9.61
N PRO A 98 -9.35 13.46 9.22
CA PRO A 98 -9.52 13.81 7.81
C PRO A 98 -8.17 14.01 7.10
N LEU A 99 -8.12 13.61 5.83
CA LEU A 99 -6.93 13.77 5.01
C LEU A 99 -6.61 15.25 4.79
N SER A 100 -5.41 15.65 5.21
CA SER A 100 -4.92 17.03 5.02
C SER A 100 -4.47 17.27 3.58
N SER A 101 -4.31 18.54 3.18
CA SER A 101 -3.71 18.92 1.91
C SER A 101 -2.28 18.39 1.71
N ARG A 102 -1.55 18.15 2.80
CA ARG A 102 -0.21 17.53 2.76
C ARG A 102 -0.28 16.07 2.30
N ASN A 103 -1.32 15.34 2.68
CA ASN A 103 -1.50 13.94 2.28
C ASN A 103 -1.73 13.85 0.76
N TRP A 104 -2.56 14.76 0.22
CA TRP A 104 -2.79 14.87 -1.22
C TRP A 104 -1.54 15.28 -2.00
N LEU A 105 -0.73 16.19 -1.45
CA LEU A 105 0.56 16.56 -2.03
C LEU A 105 1.53 15.38 -2.08
N SER A 106 1.57 14.55 -1.02
CA SER A 106 2.40 13.33 -0.99
C SER A 106 2.03 12.35 -2.11
N ILE A 107 0.73 12.19 -2.39
CA ILE A 107 0.24 11.38 -3.52
C ILE A 107 0.77 11.94 -4.83
N LEU A 108 0.58 13.24 -5.06
CA LEU A 108 1.02 13.90 -6.27
C LEU A 108 2.52 13.73 -6.49
N LEU A 109 3.34 13.98 -5.45
CA LEU A 109 4.79 13.85 -5.52
C LEU A 109 5.23 12.41 -5.80
N GLY A 110 4.55 11.41 -5.22
CA GLY A 110 4.85 10.00 -5.50
C GLY A 110 4.56 9.60 -6.96
N ILE A 111 3.47 10.11 -7.54
CA ILE A 111 3.16 9.89 -8.96
C ILE A 111 4.20 10.58 -9.85
N VAL A 112 4.50 11.85 -9.58
CA VAL A 112 5.45 12.65 -10.36
C VAL A 112 6.85 12.04 -10.29
N GLY A 113 7.30 11.59 -9.12
CA GLY A 113 8.62 10.97 -8.97
C GLY A 113 8.80 9.72 -9.85
N ILE A 114 7.77 8.88 -9.95
CA ILE A 114 7.81 7.70 -10.82
C ILE A 114 7.73 8.10 -12.29
N ALA A 115 6.89 9.08 -12.63
CA ALA A 115 6.76 9.56 -14.00
C ALA A 115 8.04 10.21 -14.55
N ILE A 116 8.81 10.90 -13.72
CA ILE A 116 10.12 11.48 -14.11
C ILE A 116 11.20 10.41 -14.21
N SER A 117 11.07 9.32 -13.46
CA SER A 117 12.03 8.21 -13.51
C SER A 117 11.85 7.34 -14.76
N ALA A 118 10.72 7.46 -15.46
CA ALA A 118 10.32 6.69 -16.63
C ALA A 118 10.93 7.15 -17.95
#